data_AF-A0A7M7LJ42-F1
#
_entry.id   AF-A0A7M7LJ42-F1
#
_cell.length_a   1.000
_cell.length_b   1.000
_cell.length_c   1.000
_cell.angle_alpha   90.00
_cell.angle_beta   90.00
_cell.angle_gamma   90.00
#
_symmetry.space_group_name_H-M   'P 1'
#
loop_
_entity.id
_entity.type
_entity.pdbx_description
1 polymer ?
#
loop_
_entity_poly.entity_id
_entity_poly.type
_entity_poly.pdbx_seq_one_letter_code
_entity_poly.pdbx_strand_id
1 'polypeptide(L)'
;MPAQLSKFAIGASCKEYAHPWSDSCISTTAGLGLQAVQDCIRIYSTLYFITLLTKGRVPTLNDLKRTFISIIQSTAFLSWSAFAYSMFICIFRRMLRHFNILTVSFVPSFFSSLTAIILERPSRRTMLCLYVSNIATETLFRMAVSRGYISGITHGEVYIFAAGLATLLYFFRSKNNTDSIFRVFRLGLGPYEEKGYQQRNHSQAAQPTSSYAKNDTNRRKKPSNSILKLVWEVLRVYKQLIDKVKTLGGKHSSCPHPNSCVHYVLSGGLKMFSIGCSIQIGLKLVFQMKNLIRKPKQFKEILFKKGTLNLACFLGGFAGLYKFVSCSLRRAWNKDSPEHALIAGLIASTSFLMYRDNTIALYVAWKAAQLLWNDGVEKGKVPEVKWFVIFLYCFSTAVLFHAAIVEPQNLRISYWKFLYNLSGGRIAAMSRVPIDEFGLESNKHLQAILKISKTHDQHVYTF
;
A
#
# COMPACT_ATOMS: atom_id res chain seq x y z
N MET A 1 -25.02 21.79 4.28
CA MET A 1 -25.47 21.93 5.68
C MET A 1 -24.74 20.87 6.49
N PRO A 2 -24.22 21.16 7.70
CA PRO A 2 -23.62 20.13 8.53
C PRO A 2 -24.68 19.07 8.87
N ALA A 3 -24.28 17.80 8.89
CA ALA A 3 -25.15 16.70 9.30
C ALA A 3 -25.68 16.95 10.71
N GLN A 4 -26.99 17.16 10.85
CA GLN A 4 -27.64 17.29 12.15
C GLN A 4 -28.23 15.92 12.52
N LEU A 5 -27.70 15.32 13.59
CA LEU A 5 -28.26 14.09 14.15
C LEU A 5 -29.63 14.41 14.77
N SER A 6 -30.70 14.05 14.09
CA SER A 6 -32.08 14.31 14.55
C SER A 6 -32.54 13.35 15.66
N LYS A 7 -32.03 12.12 15.67
CA LYS A 7 -32.29 11.09 16.70
C LYS A 7 -31.05 10.25 16.94
N PHE A 8 -30.94 9.64 18.12
CA PHE A 8 -29.85 8.72 18.47
C PHE A 8 -30.25 7.25 18.44
N ALA A 9 -31.55 6.94 18.42
CA ALA A 9 -32.10 5.60 18.48
C ALA A 9 -33.31 5.44 17.54
N ILE A 10 -33.45 4.28 16.91
CA ILE A 10 -34.52 3.91 15.98
C ILE A 10 -35.13 2.57 16.41
N GLY A 11 -36.47 2.47 16.39
CA GLY A 11 -37.21 1.28 16.80
C GLY A 11 -37.24 0.12 15.78
N ALA A 12 -36.60 0.26 14.62
CA ALA A 12 -36.69 -0.68 13.51
C ALA A 12 -36.29 -2.11 13.89
N SER A 13 -36.97 -3.11 13.35
CA SER A 13 -36.70 -4.54 13.53
C SER A 13 -35.48 -5.01 12.70
N CYS A 14 -34.98 -6.22 12.98
CA CYS A 14 -33.90 -6.80 12.17
C CYS A 14 -34.32 -7.00 10.71
N LYS A 15 -35.59 -7.34 10.45
CA LYS A 15 -36.13 -7.46 9.09
C LYS A 15 -36.13 -6.11 8.38
N GLU A 16 -36.65 -5.07 9.03
CA GLU A 16 -36.77 -3.74 8.40
C GLU A 16 -35.40 -3.12 8.05
N TYR A 17 -34.37 -3.38 8.85
CA TYR A 17 -33.04 -2.81 8.65
C TYR A 17 -32.03 -3.81 8.06
N ALA A 18 -31.72 -4.87 8.79
CA ALA A 18 -30.53 -5.69 8.57
C ALA A 18 -30.71 -6.76 7.49
N HIS A 19 -31.92 -7.32 7.36
CA HIS A 19 -32.21 -8.37 6.39
C HIS A 19 -33.66 -8.32 5.87
N PRO A 20 -34.03 -7.33 5.03
CA PRO A 20 -35.38 -7.20 4.48
C PRO A 20 -35.88 -8.40 3.67
N TRP A 21 -34.97 -9.22 3.16
CA TRP A 21 -35.26 -10.40 2.33
C TRP A 21 -35.54 -11.67 3.14
N SER A 22 -35.35 -11.69 4.46
CA SER A 22 -35.52 -12.90 5.28
C SER A 22 -36.10 -12.58 6.65
N ASP A 23 -36.99 -13.43 7.14
CA ASP A 23 -37.58 -13.32 8.47
C ASP A 23 -36.68 -13.86 9.59
N SER A 24 -35.67 -14.68 9.24
CA SER A 24 -34.82 -15.37 10.20
C SER A 24 -33.41 -14.77 10.25
N CYS A 25 -33.03 -14.29 11.45
CA CYS A 25 -31.68 -13.84 11.73
C CYS A 25 -30.65 -14.95 11.53
N ILE A 26 -31.01 -16.20 11.88
CA ILE A 26 -30.11 -17.36 11.80
C ILE A 26 -29.86 -17.69 10.32
N SER A 27 -30.93 -17.80 9.51
CA SER A 27 -30.80 -18.09 8.08
C SER A 27 -29.97 -17.04 7.37
N THR A 28 -30.23 -15.76 7.64
CA THR A 28 -29.47 -14.66 7.05
C THR A 28 -27.99 -14.75 7.41
N THR A 29 -27.69 -15.02 8.68
CA THR A 29 -26.31 -15.10 9.17
C THR A 29 -25.57 -16.29 8.57
N ALA A 30 -26.20 -17.46 8.50
CA ALA A 30 -25.65 -18.65 7.87
C ALA A 30 -25.46 -18.46 6.34
N GLY A 31 -26.46 -17.89 5.66
CA GLY A 31 -26.41 -17.60 4.23
C GLY A 31 -25.29 -16.62 3.86
N LEU A 32 -25.10 -15.56 4.65
CA LEU A 32 -23.99 -14.62 4.48
C LEU A 32 -22.63 -15.30 4.72
N GLY A 33 -22.52 -16.12 5.77
CA GLY A 33 -21.30 -16.87 6.05
C GLY A 33 -20.92 -17.81 4.91
N LEU A 34 -21.89 -18.56 4.36
CA LEU A 34 -21.66 -19.51 3.28
C LEU A 34 -21.27 -18.81 1.97
N GLN A 35 -21.95 -17.72 1.61
CA GLN A 35 -21.54 -16.88 0.48
C GLN A 35 -20.11 -16.36 0.65
N ALA A 36 -19.79 -15.85 1.84
CA ALA A 36 -18.48 -15.30 2.12
C ALA A 36 -17.37 -16.35 1.98
N VAL A 37 -17.61 -17.62 2.35
CA VAL A 37 -16.65 -18.71 2.13
C VAL A 37 -16.28 -18.84 0.66
N GLN A 38 -17.26 -18.88 -0.25
CA GLN A 38 -17.03 -19.04 -1.69
C GLN A 38 -16.14 -17.91 -2.24
N ASP A 39 -16.47 -16.67 -1.89
CA ASP A 39 -15.70 -15.50 -2.33
C ASP A 39 -14.30 -15.44 -1.71
N CYS A 40 -14.18 -15.77 -0.42
CA CYS A 40 -12.90 -15.79 0.28
C CYS A 40 -11.93 -16.83 -0.30
N ILE A 41 -12.41 -18.03 -0.62
CA ILE A 41 -11.59 -19.07 -1.26
C ILE A 41 -11.03 -18.55 -2.59
N ARG A 42 -11.87 -17.90 -3.42
CA ARG A 42 -11.45 -17.32 -4.70
C ARG A 42 -10.41 -16.22 -4.53
N ILE A 43 -10.60 -15.32 -3.57
CA ILE A 43 -9.67 -14.21 -3.31
C ILE A 43 -8.32 -14.74 -2.81
N TYR A 44 -8.32 -15.58 -1.78
CA TYR A 44 -7.08 -16.06 -1.19
C TYR A 44 -6.34 -17.04 -2.08
N SER A 45 -7.02 -17.94 -2.80
CA SER A 45 -6.37 -18.81 -3.79
C SER A 45 -5.60 -18.00 -4.83
N THR A 46 -6.21 -16.93 -5.37
CA THR A 46 -5.57 -16.03 -6.34
C THR A 46 -4.34 -15.33 -5.74
N LEU A 47 -4.45 -14.75 -4.53
CA LEU A 47 -3.35 -14.05 -3.87
C LEU A 47 -2.17 -14.98 -3.54
N TYR A 48 -2.45 -16.16 -2.99
CA TYR A 48 -1.42 -17.14 -2.66
C TYR A 48 -0.78 -17.73 -3.93
N PHE A 49 -1.53 -17.91 -5.00
CA PHE A 49 -1.01 -18.33 -6.30
C PHE A 49 -0.03 -17.29 -6.87
N ILE A 50 -0.39 -16.01 -6.88
CA ILE A 50 0.51 -14.92 -7.30
C ILE A 50 1.78 -14.90 -6.42
N THR A 51 1.62 -15.13 -5.12
CA THR A 51 2.75 -15.18 -4.18
C THR A 51 3.71 -16.33 -4.51
N LEU A 52 3.20 -17.49 -4.94
CA LEU A 52 4.02 -18.61 -5.39
C LEU A 52 4.76 -18.29 -6.70
N LEU A 53 4.07 -17.67 -7.68
CA LEU A 53 4.69 -17.23 -8.93
C LEU A 53 5.83 -16.22 -8.70
N THR A 54 5.62 -15.28 -7.78
CA THR A 54 6.60 -14.23 -7.47
C THR A 54 7.89 -14.79 -6.85
N LYS A 55 7.86 -16.00 -6.27
CA LYS A 55 9.07 -16.65 -5.76
C LYS A 55 10.02 -17.15 -6.86
N GLY A 56 9.54 -17.30 -8.10
CA GLY A 56 10.38 -17.70 -9.25
C GLY A 56 11.04 -19.07 -9.12
N ARG A 57 10.55 -19.94 -8.23
CA ARG A 57 11.06 -21.32 -8.03
C ARG A 57 9.92 -22.32 -8.07
N VAL A 58 10.20 -23.55 -8.52
CA VAL A 58 9.23 -24.65 -8.45
C VAL A 58 8.89 -24.89 -6.96
N PRO A 59 7.60 -24.87 -6.59
CA PRO A 59 7.20 -25.00 -5.20
C PRO A 59 7.36 -26.45 -4.72
N THR A 60 7.86 -26.63 -3.50
CA THR A 60 7.99 -27.96 -2.88
C THR A 60 6.64 -28.45 -2.34
N LEU A 61 6.46 -29.75 -2.10
CA LEU A 61 5.25 -30.29 -1.45
C LEU A 61 4.96 -29.61 -0.10
N ASN A 62 6.02 -29.26 0.65
CA ASN A 62 5.90 -28.52 1.90
C ASN A 62 5.41 -27.07 1.69
N ASP A 63 5.86 -26.41 0.62
CA ASP A 63 5.34 -25.08 0.26
C ASP A 63 3.86 -25.15 -0.14
N LEU A 64 3.44 -26.18 -0.89
CA LEU A 64 2.04 -26.40 -1.25
C LEU A 64 1.18 -26.65 0.00
N LYS A 65 1.59 -27.56 0.88
CA LYS A 65 0.87 -27.86 2.13
C LYS A 65 0.70 -26.61 2.99
N ARG A 66 1.79 -25.84 3.20
CA ARG A 66 1.73 -24.57 3.93
C ARG A 66 0.78 -23.58 3.26
N THR A 67 0.83 -23.47 1.93
CA THR A 67 -0.03 -22.56 1.16
C THR A 67 -1.49 -22.94 1.31
N PHE A 68 -1.83 -24.23 1.20
CA PHE A 68 -3.19 -24.73 1.36
C PHE A 68 -3.76 -24.44 2.75
N ILE A 69 -3.00 -24.74 3.82
CA ILE A 69 -3.39 -24.40 5.20
C ILE A 69 -3.56 -22.88 5.36
N SER A 70 -2.74 -22.09 4.66
CA SER A 70 -2.85 -20.62 4.68
C SER A 70 -4.13 -20.13 4.01
N ILE A 71 -4.52 -20.73 2.89
CA ILE A 71 -5.77 -20.41 2.19
C ILE A 71 -6.96 -20.73 3.09
N ILE A 72 -7.01 -21.93 3.68
CA ILE A 72 -8.11 -22.33 4.57
C ILE A 72 -8.21 -21.39 5.77
N GLN A 73 -7.10 -21.11 6.46
CA GLN A 73 -7.12 -20.24 7.64
C GLN A 73 -7.54 -18.80 7.29
N SER A 74 -7.04 -18.26 6.18
CA SER A 74 -7.44 -16.92 5.73
C SER A 74 -8.92 -16.87 5.33
N THR A 75 -9.40 -17.94 4.71
CA THR A 75 -10.81 -18.09 4.33
C THR A 75 -11.67 -18.11 5.59
N ALA A 76 -11.33 -18.95 6.58
CA ALA A 76 -12.04 -19.03 7.84
C ALA A 76 -12.06 -17.69 8.59
N PHE A 77 -10.94 -16.96 8.60
CA PHE A 77 -10.86 -15.63 9.19
C PHE A 77 -11.87 -14.64 8.57
N LEU A 78 -11.86 -14.50 7.25
CA LEU A 78 -12.65 -13.48 6.57
C LEU A 78 -14.14 -13.89 6.47
N SER A 79 -14.43 -15.18 6.25
CA SER A 79 -15.81 -15.68 6.27
C SER A 79 -16.43 -15.61 7.67
N TRP A 80 -15.65 -15.90 8.72
CA TRP A 80 -16.09 -15.70 10.10
C TRP A 80 -16.40 -14.23 10.38
N SER A 81 -15.60 -13.29 9.87
CA SER A 81 -15.92 -11.86 10.03
C SER A 81 -17.26 -11.48 9.39
N ALA A 82 -17.58 -12.00 8.20
CA ALA A 82 -18.88 -11.77 7.56
C ALA A 82 -20.03 -12.39 8.38
N PHE A 83 -19.89 -13.65 8.79
CA PHE A 83 -20.84 -14.34 9.65
C PHE A 83 -21.07 -13.60 10.97
N ALA A 84 -19.99 -13.31 11.71
CA ALA A 84 -20.03 -12.66 13.01
C ALA A 84 -20.59 -11.24 12.92
N TYR A 85 -20.38 -10.51 11.82
CA TYR A 85 -20.97 -9.17 11.63
C TYR A 85 -22.51 -9.22 11.63
N SER A 86 -23.10 -10.11 10.81
CA SER A 86 -24.55 -10.32 10.79
C SER A 86 -25.07 -10.81 12.15
N MET A 87 -24.35 -11.76 12.76
CA MET A 87 -24.70 -12.30 14.08
C MET A 87 -24.76 -11.19 15.14
N PHE A 88 -23.71 -10.37 15.26
CA PHE A 88 -23.62 -9.33 16.28
C PHE A 88 -24.63 -8.20 16.05
N ILE A 89 -24.97 -7.84 14.80
CA ILE A 89 -26.05 -6.87 14.53
C ILE A 89 -27.36 -7.34 15.18
N CYS A 90 -27.73 -8.60 14.95
CA CYS A 90 -28.96 -9.17 15.47
C CYS A 90 -28.92 -9.35 17.00
N ILE A 91 -27.77 -9.74 17.57
CA ILE A 91 -27.58 -9.85 19.03
C ILE A 91 -27.74 -8.49 19.70
N PHE A 92 -27.03 -7.46 19.23
CA PHE A 92 -27.12 -6.13 19.83
C PHE A 92 -28.52 -5.54 19.68
N ARG A 93 -29.21 -5.79 18.56
CA ARG A 93 -30.60 -5.39 18.40
C ARG A 93 -31.55 -6.09 19.38
N ARG A 94 -31.32 -7.37 19.67
CA ARG A 94 -32.11 -8.13 20.65
C ARG A 94 -31.86 -7.65 22.07
N MET A 95 -30.60 -7.35 22.40
CA MET A 95 -30.20 -6.86 23.72
C MET A 95 -30.71 -5.44 23.99
N LEU A 96 -30.56 -4.52 23.03
CA LEU A 96 -30.90 -3.10 23.22
C LEU A 96 -32.34 -2.75 22.83
N ARG A 97 -33.06 -3.63 22.13
CA ARG A 97 -34.43 -3.40 21.63
C ARG A 97 -34.59 -2.24 20.63
N HIS A 98 -33.54 -1.48 20.34
CA HIS A 98 -33.48 -0.42 19.33
C HIS A 98 -32.12 -0.43 18.61
N PHE A 99 -32.02 0.30 17.50
CA PHE A 99 -30.77 0.58 16.79
C PHE A 99 -30.29 1.99 17.10
N ASN A 100 -29.06 2.13 17.59
CA ASN A 100 -28.38 3.41 17.78
C ASN A 100 -27.39 3.66 16.66
N ILE A 101 -26.98 4.90 16.46
CA ILE A 101 -25.96 5.25 15.45
C ILE A 101 -24.73 4.33 15.51
N LEU A 102 -24.25 3.98 16.71
CA LEU A 102 -23.12 3.07 16.89
C LEU A 102 -23.49 1.58 16.69
N THR A 103 -24.69 1.16 17.08
CA THR A 103 -25.08 -0.27 17.06
C THR A 103 -25.64 -0.71 15.71
N VAL A 104 -25.98 0.24 14.84
CA VAL A 104 -26.33 -0.01 13.44
C VAL A 104 -25.19 -0.73 12.69
N SER A 105 -23.92 -0.46 13.02
CA SER A 105 -22.80 -1.14 12.36
C SER A 105 -21.46 -1.09 13.11
N PHE A 106 -21.13 0.02 13.78
CA PHE A 106 -19.81 0.20 14.42
C PHE A 106 -19.54 -0.85 15.51
N VAL A 107 -20.42 -0.95 16.51
CA VAL A 107 -20.26 -1.89 17.63
C VAL A 107 -20.31 -3.35 17.15
N PRO A 108 -21.30 -3.78 16.33
CA PRO A 108 -21.29 -5.12 15.77
C PRO A 108 -20.02 -5.47 14.99
N SER A 109 -19.51 -4.53 14.18
CA SER A 109 -18.29 -4.74 13.40
C SER A 109 -17.04 -4.81 14.30
N PHE A 110 -16.98 -4.04 15.38
CA PHE A 110 -15.89 -4.13 16.35
C PHE A 110 -15.80 -5.53 16.98
N PHE A 111 -16.92 -6.08 17.46
CA PHE A 111 -16.95 -7.43 18.05
C PHE A 111 -16.75 -8.54 17.01
N SER A 112 -17.32 -8.37 15.81
CA SER A 112 -17.07 -9.29 14.69
C SER A 112 -15.58 -9.37 14.36
N SER A 113 -14.94 -8.22 14.15
CA SER A 113 -13.51 -8.15 13.82
C SER A 113 -12.62 -8.64 14.97
N LEU A 114 -13.02 -8.44 16.23
CA LEU A 114 -12.32 -8.96 17.41
C LEU A 114 -12.33 -10.48 17.47
N THR A 115 -13.48 -11.11 17.22
CA THR A 115 -13.57 -12.58 17.17
C THR A 115 -12.85 -13.15 15.94
N ALA A 116 -12.91 -12.45 14.80
CA ALA A 116 -12.24 -12.87 13.57
C ALA A 116 -10.72 -12.80 13.69
N ILE A 117 -10.13 -11.70 14.14
CA ILE A 117 -8.67 -11.49 14.11
C ILE A 117 -7.89 -12.51 14.94
N ILE A 118 -8.54 -13.14 15.92
CA ILE A 118 -7.98 -14.24 16.72
C ILE A 118 -7.72 -15.48 15.85
N LEU A 119 -8.57 -15.75 14.85
CA LEU A 119 -8.41 -16.86 13.90
C LEU A 119 -7.25 -16.65 12.92
N GLU A 120 -6.88 -15.41 12.64
CA GLU A 120 -5.81 -15.07 11.72
C GLU A 120 -4.42 -15.23 12.35
N ARG A 121 -3.42 -15.56 11.52
CA ARG A 121 -2.04 -15.80 11.98
C ARG A 121 -1.41 -14.52 12.54
N PRO A 122 -0.69 -14.59 13.69
CA PRO A 122 -0.03 -13.43 14.30
C PRO A 122 0.87 -12.64 13.33
N SER A 123 1.59 -13.32 12.44
CA SER A 123 2.50 -12.70 11.46
C SER A 123 1.80 -11.80 10.43
N ARG A 124 0.49 -11.96 10.22
CA ARG A 124 -0.29 -11.18 9.25
C ARG A 124 -1.09 -10.04 9.89
N ARG A 125 -1.34 -10.10 11.20
CA ARG A 125 -2.19 -9.14 11.93
C ARG A 125 -1.69 -7.70 11.77
N THR A 126 -0.39 -7.47 11.89
CA THR A 126 0.20 -6.12 11.73
C THR A 126 0.03 -5.58 10.31
N MET A 127 0.23 -6.42 9.28
CA MET A 127 0.05 -5.98 7.88
C MET A 127 -1.42 -5.67 7.56
N LEU A 128 -2.35 -6.49 8.06
CA LEU A 128 -3.79 -6.25 7.93
C LEU A 128 -4.23 -4.99 8.66
N CYS A 129 -3.76 -4.82 9.91
CA CYS A 129 -4.02 -3.62 10.70
C CYS A 129 -3.59 -2.35 9.97
N LEU A 130 -2.36 -2.30 9.44
CA LEU A 130 -1.86 -1.14 8.68
C LEU A 130 -2.69 -0.89 7.41
N TYR A 131 -3.07 -1.94 6.69
CA TYR A 131 -3.89 -1.80 5.49
C TYR A 131 -5.28 -1.23 5.80
N VAL A 132 -5.98 -1.80 6.79
CA VAL A 132 -7.33 -1.36 7.18
C VAL A 132 -7.29 0.04 7.80
N SER A 133 -6.30 0.33 8.64
CA SER A 133 -6.13 1.65 9.28
C SER A 133 -5.87 2.75 8.25
N ASN A 134 -5.14 2.45 7.17
CA ASN A 134 -4.93 3.38 6.06
C ASN A 134 -6.27 3.78 5.42
N ILE A 135 -7.09 2.79 5.03
CA ILE A 135 -8.41 3.05 4.43
C ILE A 135 -9.34 3.76 5.42
N ALA A 136 -9.31 3.36 6.70
CA ALA A 136 -10.13 3.98 7.75
C ALA A 136 -9.76 5.45 7.95
N THR A 137 -8.47 5.78 7.97
CA THR A 137 -7.98 7.17 8.08
C THR A 137 -8.43 8.01 6.87
N GLU A 138 -8.31 7.47 5.66
CA GLU A 138 -8.79 8.14 4.45
C GLU A 138 -10.31 8.40 4.53
N THR A 139 -11.07 7.41 5.01
CA THR A 139 -12.53 7.50 5.16
C THR A 139 -12.91 8.54 6.20
N LEU A 140 -12.28 8.52 7.38
CA LEU A 140 -12.51 9.53 8.43
C LEU A 140 -12.18 10.95 7.96
N PHE A 141 -11.09 11.12 7.20
CA PHE A 141 -10.75 12.41 6.62
C PHE A 141 -11.84 12.90 5.65
N ARG A 142 -12.32 12.03 4.75
CA ARG A 142 -13.43 12.36 3.83
C ARG A 142 -14.73 12.67 4.58
N MET A 143 -15.02 11.95 5.66
CA MET A 143 -16.15 12.25 6.56
C MET A 143 -15.99 13.63 7.21
N ALA A 144 -14.81 13.95 7.74
CA ALA A 144 -14.54 15.26 8.33
C ALA A 144 -14.68 16.40 7.31
N VAL A 145 -14.22 16.19 6.08
CA VAL A 145 -14.37 17.17 4.99
C VAL A 145 -15.82 17.33 4.55
N SER A 146 -16.55 16.23 4.34
CA SER A 146 -17.96 16.27 3.91
C SER A 146 -18.89 16.88 4.97
N ARG A 147 -18.56 16.72 6.26
CA ARG A 147 -19.26 17.36 7.38
C ARG A 147 -18.86 18.82 7.60
N GLY A 148 -17.84 19.32 6.91
CA GLY A 148 -17.35 20.69 7.03
C GLY A 148 -16.46 20.96 8.26
N TYR A 149 -15.97 19.92 8.94
CA TYR A 149 -15.06 20.07 10.09
C TYR A 149 -13.65 20.49 9.67
N ILE A 150 -13.19 20.05 8.50
CA ILE A 150 -11.84 20.30 8.00
C ILE A 150 -11.95 20.69 6.52
N SER A 151 -11.26 21.75 6.12
CA SER A 151 -11.09 22.08 4.70
C SER A 151 -9.99 21.24 4.06
N GLY A 152 -10.20 20.75 2.84
CA GLY A 152 -9.17 20.04 2.09
C GLY A 152 -7.95 20.92 1.83
N ILE A 153 -6.76 20.45 2.20
CA ILE A 153 -5.49 21.12 1.88
C ILE A 153 -5.08 20.75 0.46
N THR A 154 -4.77 21.75 -0.36
CA THR A 154 -4.27 21.52 -1.72
C THR A 154 -2.94 20.74 -1.67
N HIS A 155 -2.85 19.60 -2.35
CA HIS A 155 -1.67 18.73 -2.33
C HIS A 155 -1.34 18.12 -0.94
N GLY A 156 -2.33 18.00 -0.04
CA GLY A 156 -2.18 17.39 1.29
C GLY A 156 -1.40 16.08 1.33
N GLU A 157 -1.63 15.22 0.33
CA GLU A 157 -0.95 13.93 0.18
C GLU A 157 0.56 14.05 0.00
N VAL A 158 1.06 15.14 -0.57
CA VAL A 158 2.51 15.37 -0.77
C VAL A 158 3.17 15.72 0.56
N TYR A 159 2.52 16.52 1.40
CA TYR A 159 3.03 16.84 2.73
C TYR A 159 3.07 15.61 3.64
N ILE A 160 2.00 14.81 3.63
CA ILE A 160 1.92 13.55 4.38
C ILE A 160 3.02 12.59 3.92
N PHE A 161 3.17 12.43 2.59
CA PHE A 161 4.21 11.60 2.02
C PHE A 161 5.61 12.09 2.38
N ALA A 162 5.88 13.40 2.28
CA ALA A 162 7.18 13.99 2.55
C ALA A 162 7.59 13.80 4.02
N ALA A 163 6.70 14.08 4.97
CA ALA A 163 6.95 13.89 6.39
C ALA A 163 7.21 12.41 6.74
N GLY A 164 6.36 11.51 6.22
CA GLY A 164 6.52 10.08 6.42
C GLY A 164 7.82 9.54 5.81
N LEU A 165 8.12 9.92 4.57
CA LEU A 165 9.30 9.44 3.86
C LEU A 165 10.60 9.96 4.46
N ALA A 166 10.67 11.25 4.83
CA ALA A 166 11.81 11.81 5.52
C ALA A 166 12.11 11.05 6.83
N THR A 167 11.08 10.76 7.61
CA THR A 167 11.19 9.95 8.84
C THR A 167 11.73 8.55 8.55
N LEU A 168 11.20 7.87 7.54
CA LEU A 168 11.66 6.53 7.16
C LEU A 168 13.12 6.53 6.67
N LEU A 169 13.54 7.56 5.93
CA LEU A 169 14.92 7.72 5.46
C LEU A 169 15.89 8.02 6.61
N TYR A 170 15.46 8.80 7.60
CA TYR A 170 16.21 8.99 8.83
C TYR A 170 16.44 7.65 9.54
N PHE A 171 15.40 6.82 9.70
CA PHE A 171 15.56 5.48 10.27
C PHE A 171 16.47 4.59 9.43
N PHE A 172 16.38 4.66 8.10
CA PHE A 172 17.25 3.92 7.18
C PHE A 172 18.75 4.26 7.37
N ARG A 173 19.08 5.51 7.69
CA ARG A 173 20.45 5.93 8.03
C ARG A 173 20.82 5.71 9.50
N SER A 174 19.85 5.74 10.42
CA SER A 174 20.09 5.75 11.86
C SER A 174 20.02 4.37 12.52
N LYS A 175 19.33 3.38 11.93
CA LYS A 175 19.14 2.06 12.52
C LYS A 175 19.29 0.93 11.49
N ASN A 176 19.81 -0.22 11.94
CA ASN A 176 19.72 -1.48 11.19
C ASN A 176 18.38 -2.13 11.52
N ASN A 177 17.42 -2.04 10.61
CA ASN A 177 16.13 -2.71 10.73
C ASN A 177 15.89 -3.57 9.46
N THR A 178 15.23 -4.72 9.65
CA THR A 178 14.99 -5.75 8.63
C THR A 178 13.68 -5.57 7.86
N ASP A 179 12.91 -4.52 8.17
CA ASP A 179 11.65 -4.19 7.50
C ASP A 179 11.77 -4.20 5.95
N SER A 180 10.73 -4.70 5.28
CA SER A 180 10.70 -4.84 3.83
C SER A 180 10.83 -3.51 3.08
N ILE A 181 10.40 -2.40 3.69
CA ILE A 181 10.53 -1.06 3.13
C ILE A 181 12.01 -0.67 2.91
N PHE A 182 12.92 -1.13 3.77
CA PHE A 182 14.34 -0.84 3.63
C PHE A 182 15.00 -1.60 2.48
N ARG A 183 14.43 -2.75 2.08
CA ARG A 183 14.83 -3.41 0.84
C ARG A 183 14.48 -2.57 -0.38
N VAL A 184 13.31 -1.91 -0.35
CA VAL A 184 12.89 -0.98 -1.41
C VAL A 184 13.82 0.23 -1.45
N PHE A 185 14.18 0.82 -0.31
CA PHE A 185 15.14 1.94 -0.27
C PHE A 185 16.54 1.53 -0.70
N ARG A 186 17.02 0.33 -0.34
CA ARG A 186 18.31 -0.18 -0.82
C ARG A 186 18.32 -0.36 -2.33
N LEU A 187 17.21 -0.84 -2.92
CA LEU A 187 17.07 -0.92 -4.38
C LEU A 187 17.06 0.48 -5.01
N GLY A 188 16.34 1.42 -4.37
CA GLY A 188 16.10 2.79 -4.82
C GLY A 188 17.31 3.72 -4.75
N LEU A 189 17.84 3.90 -3.56
CA LEU A 189 18.90 4.85 -3.22
C LEU A 189 20.29 4.20 -3.31
N GLY A 190 20.36 2.88 -3.20
CA GLY A 190 21.60 2.12 -3.20
C GLY A 190 22.10 1.82 -1.79
N PRO A 191 23.14 0.98 -1.67
CA PRO A 191 23.66 0.51 -0.37
C PRO A 191 24.45 1.58 0.38
N TYR A 192 24.97 2.60 -0.32
CA TYR A 192 25.83 3.66 0.25
C TYR A 192 25.15 4.53 1.31
N GLU A 193 23.82 4.52 1.34
CA GLU A 193 23.01 5.33 2.25
C GLU A 193 22.53 4.56 3.47
N GLU A 194 22.79 3.25 3.54
CA GLU A 194 22.43 2.42 4.68
C GLU A 194 23.42 2.60 5.83
N LYS A 195 22.91 2.56 7.08
CA LYS A 195 23.78 2.61 8.27
C LYS A 195 24.88 1.53 8.21
N GLY A 196 26.11 1.94 8.51
CA GLY A 196 27.23 1.00 8.65
C GLY A 196 27.78 0.45 7.33
N TYR A 197 27.41 1.03 6.19
CA TYR A 197 27.98 0.65 4.88
C TYR A 197 29.51 0.76 4.86
N GLN A 198 30.07 1.88 5.33
CA GLN A 198 31.53 2.08 5.40
C GLN A 198 32.22 1.03 6.30
N GLN A 199 31.59 0.69 7.43
CA GLN A 199 32.13 -0.28 8.40
C GLN A 199 32.12 -1.71 7.83
N ARG A 200 31.04 -2.13 7.16
CA ARG A 200 30.94 -3.46 6.51
C ARG A 200 31.94 -3.62 5.36
N ASN A 201 32.20 -2.57 4.58
CA ASN A 201 33.18 -2.62 3.49
C ASN A 201 34.62 -2.73 3.99
N HIS A 202 34.99 -2.03 5.08
CA HIS A 202 36.32 -2.18 5.68
C HIS A 202 36.55 -3.60 6.22
N SER A 203 35.52 -4.27 6.75
CA SER A 203 35.60 -5.68 7.18
C SER A 203 35.70 -6.67 6.01
N GLN A 204 35.14 -6.36 4.83
CA GLN A 204 35.25 -7.22 3.64
C GLN A 204 36.55 -7.01 2.85
N ALA A 205 37.17 -5.83 2.95
CA ALA A 205 38.49 -5.56 2.36
C ALA A 205 39.66 -6.18 3.14
N ALA A 206 39.42 -6.70 4.35
CA ALA A 206 40.43 -7.34 5.21
C ALA A 206 40.63 -8.85 4.94
N GLN A 207 39.96 -9.43 3.94
CA GLN A 207 40.30 -10.76 3.43
C GLN A 207 41.17 -10.61 2.17
N PRO A 208 42.37 -11.20 2.12
CA PRO A 208 43.21 -11.17 0.93
C PRO A 208 42.55 -12.04 -0.14
N THR A 209 41.73 -11.46 -1.00
CA THR A 209 41.34 -12.12 -2.24
C THR A 209 42.56 -12.14 -3.14
N SER A 210 43.19 -13.31 -3.22
CA SER A 210 44.19 -13.64 -4.23
C SER A 210 43.69 -13.17 -5.60
N SER A 211 44.41 -12.20 -6.14
CA SER A 211 44.27 -11.75 -7.51
C SER A 211 44.70 -12.88 -8.43
N TYR A 212 43.78 -13.79 -8.75
CA TYR A 212 43.88 -14.61 -9.94
C TYR A 212 43.82 -13.69 -11.16
N ALA A 213 45.00 -13.31 -11.64
CA ALA A 213 45.21 -12.78 -12.98
C ALA A 213 44.74 -13.82 -14.00
N LYS A 214 43.49 -13.71 -14.45
CA LYS A 214 43.06 -14.37 -15.69
C LYS A 214 43.58 -13.53 -16.86
N ASN A 215 44.71 -13.98 -17.41
CA ASN A 215 45.07 -13.70 -18.80
C ASN A 215 43.98 -14.29 -19.70
N ASP A 216 43.03 -13.45 -20.10
CA ASP A 216 42.03 -13.79 -21.10
C ASP A 216 42.50 -13.21 -22.45
N THR A 217 43.43 -13.91 -23.10
CA THR A 217 43.80 -13.71 -24.51
C THR A 217 42.68 -14.25 -25.40
N ASN A 218 41.49 -13.67 -25.29
CA ASN A 218 40.38 -13.98 -26.19
C ASN A 218 40.33 -12.97 -27.34
N ARG A 219 40.92 -13.40 -28.46
CA ARG A 219 40.86 -12.83 -29.81
C ARG A 219 39.39 -12.48 -30.15
N ARG A 220 38.99 -11.21 -29.99
CA ARG A 220 37.66 -10.73 -30.36
C ARG A 220 37.50 -10.78 -31.89
N LYS A 221 36.71 -11.73 -32.39
CA LYS A 221 36.24 -11.75 -33.78
C LYS A 221 35.43 -10.47 -34.06
N LYS A 222 35.81 -9.73 -35.10
CA LYS A 222 35.10 -8.53 -35.59
C LYS A 222 33.69 -8.93 -36.09
N PRO A 223 32.59 -8.28 -35.66
CA PRO A 223 31.27 -8.58 -36.18
C PRO A 223 31.07 -7.98 -37.57
N SER A 224 30.51 -8.79 -38.48
CA SER A 224 30.34 -8.50 -39.92
C SER A 224 29.09 -7.66 -40.27
N ASN A 225 28.24 -7.29 -39.30
CA ASN A 225 26.95 -6.64 -39.58
C ASN A 225 26.97 -5.13 -39.27
N SER A 226 26.48 -4.30 -40.20
CA SER A 226 26.46 -2.84 -40.10
C SER A 226 25.72 -2.32 -38.84
N ILE A 227 24.62 -2.96 -38.47
CA ILE A 227 23.84 -2.63 -37.25
C ILE A 227 24.63 -2.92 -35.96
N LEU A 228 25.38 -4.02 -35.92
CA LEU A 228 26.22 -4.37 -34.76
C LEU A 228 27.39 -3.41 -34.58
N LYS A 229 27.94 -2.87 -35.68
CA LYS A 229 28.97 -1.81 -35.63
C LYS A 229 28.40 -0.52 -35.05
N LEU A 230 27.21 -0.10 -35.50
CA LEU A 230 26.54 1.10 -34.99
C LEU A 230 26.20 0.99 -33.51
N VAL A 231 25.70 -0.18 -33.06
CA VAL A 231 25.48 -0.46 -31.63
C VAL A 231 26.80 -0.40 -30.84
N TRP A 232 27.88 -0.96 -31.37
CA TRP A 232 29.20 -0.90 -30.73
C TRP A 232 29.77 0.52 -30.63
N GLU A 233 29.56 1.35 -31.66
CA GLU A 233 30.00 2.75 -31.67
C GLU A 233 29.22 3.57 -30.64
N VAL A 234 27.89 3.39 -30.55
CA VAL A 234 27.06 4.03 -29.52
C VAL A 234 27.46 3.58 -28.12
N LEU A 235 27.75 2.29 -27.91
CA LEU A 235 28.24 1.77 -26.63
C LEU A 235 29.62 2.34 -26.26
N ARG A 236 30.50 2.56 -27.24
CA ARG A 236 31.81 3.19 -27.02
C ARG A 236 31.66 4.65 -26.59
N VAL A 237 30.82 5.43 -27.29
CA VAL A 237 30.50 6.82 -26.93
C VAL A 237 29.85 6.89 -25.54
N TYR A 238 28.91 6.00 -25.24
CA TYR A 238 28.29 5.89 -23.92
C TYR A 238 29.32 5.60 -22.82
N LYS A 239 30.25 4.68 -23.06
CA LYS A 239 31.34 4.37 -22.12
C LYS A 239 32.25 5.59 -21.88
N GLN A 240 32.67 6.28 -22.94
CA GLN A 240 33.50 7.48 -22.83
C GLN A 240 32.79 8.60 -22.06
N LEU A 241 31.48 8.79 -22.28
CA LEU A 241 30.68 9.81 -21.60
C LEU A 241 30.52 9.50 -20.10
N ILE A 242 30.28 8.22 -19.76
CA ILE A 242 30.25 7.78 -18.36
C ILE A 242 31.60 7.99 -17.67
N ASP A 243 32.69 7.63 -18.33
CA ASP A 243 34.02 7.72 -17.72
C ASP A 243 34.43 9.18 -17.48
N LYS A 244 34.02 10.11 -18.36
CA LYS A 244 34.12 11.56 -18.10
C LYS A 244 33.24 12.01 -16.93
N VAL A 245 32.00 11.51 -16.82
CA VAL A 245 31.09 11.87 -15.71
C VAL A 245 31.58 11.32 -14.37
N LYS A 246 32.24 10.16 -14.35
CA LYS A 246 32.83 9.55 -13.14
C LYS A 246 33.94 10.39 -12.51
N THR A 247 34.64 11.20 -13.31
CA THR A 247 35.72 12.07 -12.85
C THR A 247 35.26 13.52 -12.67
N LEU A 248 34.14 13.90 -13.29
CA LEU A 248 33.55 15.24 -13.17
C LEU A 248 33.08 15.54 -11.74
N GLY A 249 33.56 16.64 -11.17
CA GLY A 249 33.06 17.19 -9.90
C GLY A 249 33.67 16.62 -8.61
N GLY A 250 34.65 15.71 -8.72
CA GLY A 250 35.39 15.17 -7.57
C GLY A 250 34.55 14.33 -6.59
N LYS A 251 35.24 13.60 -5.70
CA LYS A 251 34.63 12.90 -4.56
C LYS A 251 34.93 13.72 -3.29
N HIS A 252 33.90 13.98 -2.49
CA HIS A 252 34.08 14.55 -1.16
C HIS A 252 34.47 13.45 -0.15
N SER A 253 35.38 13.74 0.78
CA SER A 253 35.86 12.78 1.79
C SER A 253 34.74 12.19 2.65
N SER A 254 33.74 13.01 2.99
CA SER A 254 32.57 12.62 3.79
C SER A 254 31.53 11.79 3.01
N CYS A 255 31.71 11.57 1.70
CA CYS A 255 30.76 10.81 0.88
C CYS A 255 31.15 9.32 0.81
N PRO A 256 30.23 8.38 1.13
CA PRO A 256 30.53 6.95 1.22
C PRO A 256 30.63 6.22 -0.13
N HIS A 257 30.27 6.88 -1.24
CA HIS A 257 30.27 6.27 -2.57
C HIS A 257 31.66 6.29 -3.24
N PRO A 258 31.96 5.34 -4.14
CA PRO A 258 33.30 5.19 -4.74
C PRO A 258 33.61 6.23 -5.83
N ASN A 259 32.63 6.61 -6.66
CA ASN A 259 32.81 7.50 -7.81
C ASN A 259 32.48 8.96 -7.46
N SER A 260 32.59 9.89 -8.43
CA SER A 260 32.16 11.29 -8.24
C SER A 260 30.72 11.44 -7.76
N CYS A 261 30.44 12.51 -7.02
CA CYS A 261 29.08 12.83 -6.56
C CYS A 261 28.13 13.03 -7.75
N VAL A 262 28.60 13.65 -8.84
CA VAL A 262 27.82 13.87 -10.06
C VAL A 262 27.41 12.54 -10.69
N HIS A 263 28.35 11.60 -10.83
CA HIS A 263 28.04 10.26 -11.31
C HIS A 263 27.04 9.55 -10.39
N TYR A 264 27.22 9.66 -9.06
CA TYR A 264 26.32 9.01 -8.10
C TYR A 264 24.86 9.52 -8.19
N VAL A 265 24.68 10.83 -8.35
CA VAL A 265 23.37 11.48 -8.53
C VAL A 265 22.75 11.05 -9.87
N LEU A 266 23.47 11.23 -10.98
CA LEU A 266 22.92 11.01 -12.32
C LEU A 266 22.65 9.53 -12.59
N SER A 267 23.60 8.64 -12.28
CA SER A 267 23.42 7.20 -12.43
C SER A 267 22.31 6.66 -11.52
N GLY A 268 22.18 7.21 -10.31
CA GLY A 268 21.11 6.89 -9.38
C GLY A 268 19.73 7.26 -9.91
N GLY A 269 19.57 8.51 -10.35
CA GLY A 269 18.32 9.01 -10.93
C GLY A 269 17.94 8.25 -12.20
N LEU A 270 18.88 8.05 -13.13
CA LEU A 270 18.61 7.36 -14.40
C LEU A 270 18.24 5.89 -14.19
N LYS A 271 18.90 5.18 -13.26
CA LYS A 271 18.55 3.80 -12.90
C LYS A 271 17.11 3.70 -12.41
N MET A 272 16.70 4.59 -11.50
CA MET A 272 15.35 4.58 -10.93
C MET A 272 14.28 5.04 -11.92
N PHE A 273 14.61 5.98 -12.79
CA PHE A 273 13.76 6.36 -13.91
C PHE A 273 13.50 5.16 -14.83
N SER A 274 14.57 4.41 -15.18
CA SER A 274 14.48 3.24 -16.03
C SER A 274 13.61 2.13 -15.41
N ILE A 275 13.79 1.86 -14.11
CA ILE A 275 12.94 0.91 -13.37
C ILE A 275 11.47 1.36 -13.38
N GLY A 276 11.21 2.65 -13.14
CA GLY A 276 9.86 3.21 -13.19
C GLY A 276 9.21 3.03 -14.56
N CYS A 277 9.94 3.27 -15.64
CA CYS A 277 9.48 3.00 -17.01
C CYS A 277 9.19 1.50 -17.21
N SER A 278 10.07 0.60 -16.78
CA SER A 278 9.87 -0.85 -16.92
C SER A 278 8.61 -1.34 -16.19
N ILE A 279 8.36 -0.88 -14.96
CA ILE A 279 7.14 -1.26 -14.19
C ILE A 279 5.88 -0.78 -14.91
N GLN A 280 5.88 0.48 -15.34
CA GLN A 280 4.76 1.10 -16.06
C GLN A 280 4.41 0.35 -17.36
N ILE A 281 5.43 0.05 -18.17
CA ILE A 281 5.27 -0.69 -19.42
C ILE A 281 4.81 -2.13 -19.14
N GLY A 282 5.43 -2.80 -18.16
CA GLY A 282 5.09 -4.16 -17.78
C GLY A 282 3.63 -4.32 -17.34
N LEU A 283 3.14 -3.44 -16.47
CA LEU A 283 1.74 -3.47 -16.03
C LEU A 283 0.76 -3.27 -17.19
N LYS A 284 1.04 -2.31 -18.09
CA LYS A 284 0.18 -2.07 -19.26
C LYS A 284 0.22 -3.22 -20.25
N LEU A 285 1.38 -3.84 -20.43
CA LEU A 285 1.52 -5.02 -21.29
C LEU A 285 0.66 -6.17 -20.76
N VAL A 286 0.65 -6.41 -19.46
CA VAL A 286 -0.17 -7.48 -18.83
C VAL A 286 -1.66 -7.17 -18.96
N PHE A 287 -2.10 -5.97 -18.59
CA PHE A 287 -3.53 -5.64 -18.57
C PHE A 287 -4.13 -5.39 -19.97
N GLN A 288 -3.32 -4.97 -20.95
CA GLN A 288 -3.79 -4.62 -22.30
C GLN A 288 -3.23 -5.54 -23.39
N MET A 289 -2.70 -6.71 -23.02
CA MET A 289 -2.07 -7.66 -23.93
C MET A 289 -2.94 -7.96 -25.16
N LYS A 290 -4.23 -8.23 -24.94
CA LYS A 290 -5.20 -8.53 -26.02
C LYS A 290 -5.39 -7.37 -27.00
N ASN A 291 -5.34 -6.13 -26.51
CA ASN A 291 -5.51 -4.94 -27.34
C ASN A 291 -4.22 -4.60 -28.10
N LEU A 292 -3.07 -4.81 -27.46
CA LEU A 292 -1.76 -4.50 -28.03
C LEU A 292 -1.39 -5.45 -29.17
N ILE A 293 -1.73 -6.75 -29.05
CA ILE A 293 -1.56 -7.74 -30.12
C ILE A 293 -2.38 -7.34 -31.36
N ARG A 294 -3.56 -6.73 -31.18
CA ARG A 294 -4.43 -6.30 -32.29
C ARG A 294 -3.99 -4.98 -32.95
N LYS A 295 -3.36 -4.05 -32.22
CA LYS A 295 -2.96 -2.72 -32.73
C LYS A 295 -1.56 -2.30 -32.23
N PRO A 296 -0.47 -2.72 -32.89
CA PRO A 296 0.89 -2.47 -32.41
C PRO A 296 1.31 -0.98 -32.47
N LYS A 297 0.70 -0.18 -33.36
CA LYS A 297 0.99 1.26 -33.47
C LYS A 297 0.66 2.06 -32.20
N GLN A 298 -0.30 1.57 -31.39
CA GLN A 298 -0.67 2.20 -30.12
C GLN A 298 0.41 2.07 -29.04
N PHE A 299 1.41 1.20 -29.22
CA PHE A 299 2.48 1.01 -28.23
C PHE A 299 3.30 2.28 -27.97
N LYS A 300 3.66 3.03 -29.03
CA LYS A 300 4.43 4.28 -28.88
C LYS A 300 3.63 5.35 -28.16
N GLU A 301 2.33 5.49 -28.48
CA GLU A 301 1.42 6.41 -27.80
C GLU A 301 1.24 6.04 -26.33
N ILE A 302 1.13 4.75 -26.02
CA ILE A 302 1.03 4.25 -24.65
C ILE A 302 2.32 4.54 -23.86
N LEU A 303 3.49 4.42 -24.49
CA LEU A 303 4.79 4.68 -23.87
C LEU A 303 4.98 6.16 -23.51
N PHE A 304 4.64 7.07 -24.43
CA PHE A 304 4.85 8.52 -24.26
C PHE A 304 3.66 9.26 -23.65
N LYS A 305 2.57 8.56 -23.30
CA LYS A 305 1.47 9.17 -22.56
C LYS A 305 1.97 9.68 -21.21
N LYS A 306 1.69 10.95 -20.89
CA LYS A 306 2.08 11.64 -19.64
C LYS A 306 1.78 10.88 -18.34
N GLY A 307 0.76 10.00 -18.31
CA GLY A 307 0.45 9.17 -17.14
C GLY A 307 1.31 7.90 -16.99
N THR A 308 1.77 7.35 -18.12
CA THR A 308 3.06 6.62 -18.17
C THR A 308 4.17 7.60 -17.79
N LEU A 309 5.45 7.34 -17.62
CA LEU A 309 6.43 8.40 -17.23
C LEU A 309 6.21 9.10 -15.86
N ASN A 310 5.01 9.46 -15.38
CA ASN A 310 4.78 10.10 -14.07
C ASN A 310 5.48 9.33 -12.93
N LEU A 311 5.28 8.00 -12.86
CA LEU A 311 6.00 7.13 -11.91
C LEU A 311 7.53 7.16 -12.13
N ALA A 312 7.97 7.17 -13.39
CA ALA A 312 9.40 7.16 -13.73
C ALA A 312 10.07 8.47 -13.33
N CYS A 313 9.46 9.61 -13.64
CA CYS A 313 9.90 10.94 -13.25
C CYS A 313 9.88 11.08 -11.72
N PHE A 314 8.86 10.57 -11.03
CA PHE A 314 8.84 10.53 -9.57
C PHE A 314 10.02 9.72 -9.00
N LEU A 315 10.21 8.46 -9.42
CA LEU A 315 11.26 7.59 -8.88
C LEU A 315 12.67 8.11 -9.21
N GLY A 316 12.89 8.53 -10.46
CA GLY A 316 14.17 9.07 -10.92
C GLY A 316 14.46 10.43 -10.29
N GLY A 317 13.47 11.32 -10.25
CA GLY A 317 13.57 12.63 -9.62
C GLY A 317 13.81 12.53 -8.12
N PHE A 318 13.08 11.65 -7.42
CA PHE A 318 13.28 11.38 -6.00
C PHE A 318 14.72 10.91 -5.73
N ALA A 319 15.18 9.87 -6.43
CA ALA A 319 16.51 9.30 -6.22
C ALA A 319 17.63 10.30 -6.57
N GLY A 320 17.45 11.09 -7.63
CA GLY A 320 18.39 12.14 -8.02
C GLY A 320 18.46 13.26 -6.98
N LEU A 321 17.32 13.88 -6.64
CA LEU A 321 17.24 14.97 -5.67
C LEU A 321 17.74 14.55 -4.29
N TYR A 322 17.35 13.37 -3.82
CA TYR A 322 17.78 12.88 -2.50
C TYR A 322 19.31 12.78 -2.42
N LYS A 323 19.94 12.20 -3.44
CA LYS A 323 21.40 12.05 -3.50
C LYS A 323 22.09 13.40 -3.65
N PHE A 324 21.54 14.28 -4.49
CA PHE A 324 22.09 15.61 -4.71
C PHE A 324 22.11 16.42 -3.42
N VAL A 325 20.97 16.49 -2.73
CA VAL A 325 20.86 17.20 -1.45
C VAL A 325 21.75 16.53 -0.40
N SER A 326 21.74 15.20 -0.30
CA SER A 326 22.59 14.47 0.67
C SER A 326 24.09 14.75 0.48
N CYS A 327 24.58 14.71 -0.76
CA CYS A 327 25.97 15.04 -1.06
C CYS A 327 26.29 16.52 -0.78
N SER A 328 25.35 17.42 -1.06
CA SER A 328 25.51 18.85 -0.80
C SER A 328 25.58 19.16 0.71
N LEU A 329 24.70 18.55 1.52
CA LEU A 329 24.74 18.67 2.97
C LEU A 329 26.04 18.06 3.54
N ARG A 330 26.46 16.87 3.09
CA ARG A 330 27.74 16.26 3.50
C ARG A 330 28.94 17.14 3.19
N ARG A 331 28.93 17.84 2.06
CA ARG A 331 29.99 18.79 1.67
C ARG A 331 29.95 20.06 2.49
N ALA A 332 28.77 20.58 2.81
CA ALA A 332 28.62 21.80 3.62
C ALA A 332 29.06 21.60 5.08
N TRP A 333 28.74 20.45 5.69
CA TRP A 333 29.05 20.17 7.10
C TRP A 333 30.27 19.26 7.32
N ASN A 334 30.92 18.79 6.24
CA ASN A 334 32.05 17.85 6.30
C ASN A 334 31.82 16.55 7.10
N LYS A 335 30.56 16.19 7.38
CA LYS A 335 30.17 15.03 8.20
C LYS A 335 29.08 14.20 7.53
N ASP A 336 29.11 12.89 7.70
CA ASP A 336 27.97 12.02 7.37
C ASP A 336 27.09 11.86 8.61
N SER A 337 25.91 12.49 8.60
CA SER A 337 24.93 12.42 9.68
C SER A 337 23.59 11.85 9.19
N PRO A 338 22.85 11.13 10.04
CA PRO A 338 21.52 10.63 9.69
C PRO A 338 20.51 11.79 9.52
N GLU A 339 20.72 12.92 10.19
CA GLU A 339 19.84 14.11 10.12
C GLU A 339 19.76 14.70 8.72
N HIS A 340 20.84 14.61 7.93
CA HIS A 340 20.82 15.01 6.52
C HIS A 340 19.76 14.27 5.70
N ALA A 341 19.34 13.07 6.12
CA ALA A 341 18.29 12.31 5.44
C ALA A 341 16.90 12.93 5.62
N LEU A 342 16.66 13.69 6.70
CA LEU A 342 15.40 14.40 6.91
C LEU A 342 15.24 15.50 5.86
N ILE A 343 16.23 16.40 5.77
CA ILE A 343 16.22 17.52 4.82
C ILE A 343 16.23 17.00 3.38
N ALA A 344 17.12 16.05 3.06
CA ALA A 344 17.17 15.45 1.74
C ALA A 344 15.86 14.71 1.39
N GLY A 345 15.25 14.02 2.35
CA GLY A 345 13.98 13.34 2.19
C GLY A 345 12.83 14.29 1.90
N LEU A 346 12.71 15.39 2.64
CA LEU A 346 11.68 16.41 2.43
C LEU A 346 11.81 17.06 1.05
N ILE A 347 13.01 17.50 0.67
CA ILE A 347 13.25 18.14 -0.63
C ILE A 347 13.04 17.14 -1.77
N ALA A 348 13.55 15.91 -1.65
CA ALA A 348 13.37 14.90 -2.69
C ALA A 348 11.91 14.49 -2.87
N SER A 349 11.12 14.50 -1.79
CA SER A 349 9.69 14.16 -1.83
C SER A 349 8.85 15.14 -2.66
N THR A 350 9.37 16.32 -3.01
CA THR A 350 8.71 17.22 -3.96
C THR A 350 8.49 16.57 -5.33
N SER A 351 9.31 15.59 -5.72
CA SER A 351 9.10 14.82 -6.95
C SER A 351 7.78 14.02 -6.94
N PHE A 352 7.19 13.78 -5.77
CA PHE A 352 5.90 13.11 -5.62
C PHE A 352 4.74 13.93 -6.20
N LEU A 353 4.92 15.23 -6.46
CA LEU A 353 3.99 16.04 -7.24
C LEU A 353 3.69 15.45 -8.63
N MET A 354 4.63 14.69 -9.20
CA MET A 354 4.46 14.04 -10.50
C MET A 354 3.66 12.74 -10.43
N TYR A 355 3.57 12.10 -9.26
CA TYR A 355 2.88 10.81 -9.06
C TYR A 355 2.06 10.80 -7.76
N ARG A 356 1.13 11.75 -7.66
CA ARG A 356 0.29 11.98 -6.49
C ARG A 356 -0.71 10.82 -6.31
N ASP A 357 -0.42 9.92 -5.37
CA ASP A 357 -1.32 8.83 -4.99
C ASP A 357 -1.54 8.80 -3.46
N ASN A 358 -2.79 8.98 -3.04
CA ASN A 358 -3.17 9.01 -1.62
C ASN A 358 -2.85 7.69 -0.90
N THR A 359 -2.97 6.56 -1.61
CA THR A 359 -2.70 5.23 -1.03
C THR A 359 -1.24 5.11 -0.64
N ILE A 360 -0.34 5.57 -1.51
CA ILE A 360 1.11 5.55 -1.27
C ILE A 360 1.48 6.53 -0.15
N ALA A 361 0.94 7.75 -0.19
CA ALA A 361 1.18 8.76 0.85
C ALA A 361 0.81 8.25 2.24
N LEU A 362 -0.41 7.74 2.40
CA LEU A 362 -0.89 7.21 3.67
C LEU A 362 -0.16 5.94 4.09
N TYR A 363 0.21 5.06 3.16
CA TYR A 363 1.01 3.88 3.48
C TYR A 363 2.37 4.28 4.05
N VAL A 364 3.07 5.20 3.40
CA VAL A 364 4.37 5.72 3.86
C VAL A 364 4.23 6.37 5.24
N ALA A 365 3.18 7.17 5.46
CA ALA A 365 2.91 7.78 6.77
C ALA A 365 2.65 6.74 7.87
N TRP A 366 1.81 5.74 7.61
CA TRP A 366 1.53 4.66 8.58
C TRP A 366 2.78 3.81 8.88
N LYS A 367 3.62 3.55 7.88
CA LYS A 367 4.91 2.89 8.10
C LYS A 367 5.84 3.75 8.96
N ALA A 368 5.90 5.06 8.71
CA ALA A 368 6.67 5.99 9.54
C ALA A 368 6.17 5.99 10.99
N ALA A 369 4.85 6.09 11.19
CA ALA A 369 4.23 6.04 12.51
C ALA A 369 4.52 4.72 13.24
N GLN A 370 4.46 3.57 12.53
CA GLN A 370 4.81 2.26 13.09
C GLN A 370 6.27 2.23 13.58
N LEU A 371 7.23 2.73 12.77
CA LEU A 371 8.65 2.73 13.14
C LEU A 371 8.95 3.72 14.28
N LEU A 372 8.29 4.88 14.29
CA LEU A 372 8.37 5.83 15.39
C LEU A 372 7.85 5.24 16.70
N TRP A 373 6.72 4.53 16.65
CA TRP A 373 6.18 3.83 17.82
C TRP A 373 7.17 2.78 18.34
N ASN A 374 7.68 1.91 17.45
CA ASN A 374 8.64 0.88 17.83
C ASN A 374 9.93 1.48 18.43
N ASP A 375 10.46 2.56 17.84
CA ASP A 375 11.60 3.29 18.40
C ASP A 375 11.30 3.91 19.76
N GLY A 376 10.09 4.46 19.94
CA GLY A 376 9.65 5.00 21.21
C GLY A 376 9.54 3.94 22.30
N VAL A 377 9.03 2.75 21.97
CA VAL A 377 8.95 1.60 22.89
C VAL A 377 10.35 1.12 23.25
N GLU A 378 11.23 0.94 22.26
CA GLU A 378 12.64 0.54 22.50
C GLU A 378 13.39 1.52 23.41
N LYS A 379 13.08 2.82 23.33
CA LYS A 379 13.68 3.88 24.16
C LYS A 379 12.97 4.06 25.51
N GLY A 380 11.93 3.30 25.80
CA GLY A 380 11.13 3.44 27.03
C GLY A 380 10.33 4.74 27.13
N LYS A 381 10.14 5.48 26.03
CA LYS A 381 9.38 6.75 26.01
C LYS A 381 7.87 6.54 25.93
N VAL A 382 7.43 5.43 25.35
CA VAL A 382 6.01 5.05 25.25
C VAL A 382 5.82 3.62 25.77
N PRO A 383 4.69 3.32 26.44
CA PRO A 383 4.43 1.99 26.98
C PRO A 383 4.14 0.98 25.86
N GLU A 384 4.60 -0.26 26.03
CA GLU A 384 4.25 -1.36 25.14
C GLU A 384 2.81 -1.82 25.41
N VAL A 385 1.91 -1.56 24.46
CA VAL A 385 0.50 -1.98 24.55
C VAL A 385 0.31 -3.28 23.76
N LYS A 386 0.35 -4.43 24.45
CA LYS A 386 0.30 -5.78 23.87
C LYS A 386 -0.89 -6.03 22.91
N TRP A 387 -2.02 -5.37 23.13
CA TRP A 387 -3.26 -5.55 22.36
C TRP A 387 -3.55 -4.43 21.35
N PHE A 388 -2.66 -3.45 21.22
CA PHE A 388 -2.92 -2.25 20.41
C PHE A 388 -3.18 -2.57 18.95
N VAL A 389 -2.41 -3.47 18.35
CA VAL A 389 -2.58 -3.86 16.93
C VAL A 389 -3.96 -4.48 16.69
N ILE A 390 -4.44 -5.30 17.63
CA ILE A 390 -5.75 -5.95 17.56
C ILE A 390 -6.84 -4.89 17.75
N PHE A 391 -6.74 -4.05 18.77
CA PHE A 391 -7.69 -2.97 19.02
C PHE A 391 -7.81 -2.01 17.84
N LEU A 392 -6.67 -1.55 17.30
CA LEU A 392 -6.63 -0.64 16.16
C LEU A 392 -7.20 -1.27 14.89
N TYR A 393 -6.95 -2.57 14.68
CA TYR A 393 -7.59 -3.32 13.59
C TYR A 393 -9.11 -3.35 13.75
N CYS A 394 -9.60 -3.68 14.96
CA CYS A 394 -11.04 -3.74 15.25
C CYS A 394 -11.72 -2.38 15.11
N PHE A 395 -11.10 -1.34 15.66
CA PHE A 395 -11.57 0.04 15.54
C PHE A 395 -11.62 0.49 14.09
N SER A 396 -10.56 0.26 13.32
CA SER A 396 -10.51 0.65 11.90
C SER A 396 -11.52 -0.11 11.06
N THR A 397 -11.73 -1.41 11.34
CA THR A 397 -12.77 -2.21 10.67
C THR A 397 -14.17 -1.70 11.03
N ALA A 398 -14.40 -1.38 12.30
CA ALA A 398 -15.66 -0.81 12.77
C ALA A 398 -15.99 0.53 12.10
N VAL A 399 -15.00 1.42 11.97
CA VAL A 399 -15.12 2.69 11.23
C VAL A 399 -15.52 2.43 9.78
N LEU A 400 -14.83 1.51 9.09
CA LEU A 400 -15.10 1.24 7.67
C LEU A 400 -16.48 0.66 7.42
N PHE A 401 -16.92 -0.30 8.25
CA PHE A 401 -18.26 -0.86 8.15
C PHE A 401 -19.31 0.20 8.49
N HIS A 402 -19.09 0.98 9.55
CA HIS A 402 -20.00 2.05 9.93
C HIS A 402 -20.14 3.11 8.83
N ALA A 403 -19.03 3.56 8.24
CA ALA A 403 -19.05 4.45 7.10
C ALA A 403 -19.74 3.83 5.88
N ALA A 404 -19.51 2.54 5.58
CA ALA A 404 -20.17 1.85 4.48
C ALA A 404 -21.70 1.79 4.64
N ILE A 405 -22.20 1.73 5.86
CA ILE A 405 -23.62 1.70 6.17
C ILE A 405 -24.23 3.12 6.17
N VAL A 406 -23.59 4.07 6.86
CA VAL A 406 -24.20 5.37 7.18
C VAL A 406 -23.82 6.45 6.18
N GLU A 407 -22.55 6.49 5.75
CA GLU A 407 -22.03 7.50 4.82
C GLU A 407 -21.20 6.85 3.70
N PRO A 408 -21.82 6.00 2.85
CA PRO A 408 -21.10 5.22 1.83
C PRO A 408 -20.35 6.09 0.82
N GLN A 409 -20.75 7.35 0.63
CA GLN A 409 -20.10 8.35 -0.22
C GLN A 409 -18.65 8.64 0.19
N ASN A 410 -18.34 8.50 1.48
CA ASN A 410 -17.01 8.78 2.02
C ASN A 410 -16.07 7.57 1.90
N LEU A 411 -16.59 6.41 1.52
CA LEU A 411 -15.83 5.17 1.39
C LEU A 411 -15.17 5.06 0.00
N ARG A 412 -13.99 4.44 -0.06
CA ARG A 412 -13.32 4.16 -1.34
C ARG A 412 -14.14 3.16 -2.16
N ILE A 413 -14.40 3.46 -3.44
CA ILE A 413 -15.22 2.62 -4.34
C ILE A 413 -14.69 1.18 -4.45
N SER A 414 -13.37 0.98 -4.45
CA SER A 414 -12.78 -0.36 -4.47
C SER A 414 -13.09 -1.16 -3.20
N TYR A 415 -13.16 -0.49 -2.05
CA TYR A 415 -13.51 -1.11 -0.78
C TYR A 415 -15.02 -1.40 -0.70
N TRP A 416 -15.87 -0.49 -1.21
CA TRP A 416 -17.30 -0.78 -1.40
C TRP A 416 -17.52 -2.02 -2.25
N LYS A 417 -16.86 -2.13 -3.42
CA LYS A 417 -16.94 -3.31 -4.28
C LYS A 417 -16.45 -4.59 -3.60
N PHE A 418 -15.43 -4.49 -2.75
CA PHE A 418 -14.96 -5.61 -1.95
C PHE A 418 -16.05 -6.09 -0.97
N LEU A 419 -16.67 -5.18 -0.20
CA LEU A 419 -17.77 -5.52 0.71
C LEU A 419 -19.00 -6.06 -0.02
N TYR A 420 -19.33 -5.46 -1.17
CA TYR A 420 -20.44 -5.89 -2.02
C TYR A 420 -20.23 -7.33 -2.50
N ASN A 421 -19.06 -7.64 -3.08
CA ASN A 421 -18.76 -8.98 -3.55
C ASN A 421 -18.74 -9.98 -2.39
N LEU A 422 -18.05 -9.66 -1.28
CA LEU A 422 -17.94 -10.53 -0.12
C LEU A 422 -19.31 -10.90 0.48
N SER A 423 -20.28 -9.98 0.43
CA SER A 423 -21.62 -10.19 0.97
C SER A 423 -22.61 -10.78 -0.04
N GLY A 424 -22.21 -10.99 -1.30
CA GLY A 424 -23.11 -11.34 -2.39
C GLY A 424 -24.19 -10.28 -2.63
N GLY A 425 -23.83 -9.00 -2.48
CA GLY A 425 -24.75 -7.87 -2.65
C GLY A 425 -25.63 -7.55 -1.44
N ARG A 426 -25.62 -8.38 -0.38
CA ARG A 426 -26.47 -8.17 0.81
C ARG A 426 -26.24 -6.82 1.50
N ILE A 427 -25.00 -6.30 1.50
CA ILE A 427 -24.73 -4.97 2.07
C ILE A 427 -25.47 -3.83 1.36
N ALA A 428 -25.76 -3.98 0.06
CA ALA A 428 -26.55 -3.04 -0.72
C ALA A 428 -28.05 -3.25 -0.50
N ALA A 429 -28.50 -4.49 -0.28
CA ALA A 429 -29.89 -4.81 0.01
C ALA A 429 -30.33 -4.45 1.44
N MET A 430 -29.40 -4.23 2.38
CA MET A 430 -29.72 -3.73 3.72
C MET A 430 -30.44 -2.37 3.60
N SER A 431 -31.60 -2.24 4.26
CA SER A 431 -32.40 -1.03 4.14
C SER A 431 -31.73 0.15 4.81
N ARG A 432 -31.70 1.30 4.14
CA ARG A 432 -31.25 2.59 4.73
C ARG A 432 -32.40 3.47 5.18
N VAL A 433 -33.63 3.15 4.79
CA VAL A 433 -34.82 3.96 5.09
C VAL A 433 -34.98 4.19 6.61
N PRO A 434 -34.82 3.20 7.49
CA PRO A 434 -34.91 3.45 8.93
C PRO A 434 -33.78 4.35 9.45
N ILE A 435 -32.59 4.28 8.85
CA ILE A 435 -31.38 5.02 9.29
C ILE A 435 -31.44 6.48 8.86
N ASP A 436 -32.20 6.81 7.81
CA ASP A 436 -32.37 8.20 7.36
C ASP A 436 -32.99 9.09 8.46
N GLU A 437 -33.65 8.51 9.48
CA GLU A 437 -34.09 9.21 10.70
C GLU A 437 -32.94 9.87 11.50
N PHE A 438 -31.69 9.50 11.24
CA PHE A 438 -30.51 10.17 11.81
C PHE A 438 -30.15 11.48 11.08
N GLY A 439 -30.81 11.83 9.98
CA GLY A 439 -30.55 13.08 9.26
C GLY A 439 -29.30 13.05 8.36
N LEU A 440 -28.82 11.86 7.99
CA LEU A 440 -27.60 11.67 7.19
C LEU A 440 -27.86 11.33 5.71
N GLU A 441 -29.13 11.28 5.28
CA GLU A 441 -29.53 10.93 3.91
C GLU A 441 -28.84 9.66 3.37
N SER A 442 -28.62 8.67 4.24
CA SER A 442 -27.87 7.44 3.96
C SER A 442 -28.42 6.68 2.75
N ASN A 443 -29.74 6.65 2.55
CA ASN A 443 -30.37 5.99 1.40
C ASN A 443 -30.03 6.67 0.08
N LYS A 444 -30.11 8.01 0.03
CA LYS A 444 -29.75 8.80 -1.15
C LYS A 444 -28.29 8.60 -1.51
N HIS A 445 -27.40 8.60 -0.51
CA HIS A 445 -25.99 8.34 -0.73
C HIS A 445 -25.69 6.91 -1.19
N LEU A 446 -26.42 5.91 -0.67
CA LEU A 446 -26.34 4.54 -1.17
C LEU A 446 -26.70 4.47 -2.66
N GLN A 447 -27.82 5.05 -3.08
CA GLN A 447 -28.25 5.06 -4.47
C GLN A 447 -27.25 5.75 -5.41
N ALA A 448 -26.61 6.83 -4.95
CA ALA A 448 -25.52 7.46 -5.69
C ALA A 448 -24.31 6.53 -5.85
N ILE A 449 -23.93 5.81 -4.78
CA ILE A 449 -22.83 4.85 -4.84
C ILE A 449 -23.14 3.68 -5.76
N LEU A 450 -24.35 3.10 -5.71
CA LEU A 450 -24.76 2.01 -6.60
C LEU A 450 -24.58 2.37 -8.09
N LYS A 451 -24.98 3.59 -8.47
CA LYS A 451 -24.79 4.12 -9.83
C LYS A 451 -23.29 4.25 -10.19
N ILE A 452 -22.47 4.81 -9.30
CA ILE A 452 -21.03 5.00 -9.53
C ILE A 452 -20.28 3.67 -9.59
N SER A 453 -20.59 2.73 -8.69
CA SER A 453 -19.93 1.42 -8.64
C SER A 453 -20.43 0.43 -9.67
N LYS A 454 -21.56 0.71 -10.35
CA LYS A 454 -22.27 -0.23 -11.23
C LYS A 454 -22.68 -1.50 -10.50
N THR A 455 -23.25 -1.33 -9.30
CA THR A 455 -23.79 -2.40 -8.45
C THR A 455 -25.29 -2.18 -8.25
N HIS A 456 -26.04 -3.20 -7.83
CA HIS A 456 -27.48 -3.10 -7.60
C HIS A 456 -27.86 -3.73 -6.25
N ASP A 457 -28.98 -3.27 -5.70
CA ASP A 457 -29.57 -3.71 -4.43
C ASP A 457 -30.66 -4.79 -4.62
N GLN A 458 -31.17 -4.95 -5.84
CA GLN A 458 -32.16 -5.96 -6.18
C GLN A 458 -31.50 -7.32 -6.44
N HIS A 459 -31.56 -8.21 -5.44
CA HIS A 459 -31.11 -9.60 -5.56
C HIS A 459 -32.17 -10.54 -5.01
N VAL A 460 -32.32 -11.70 -5.64
CA VAL A 460 -33.11 -12.80 -5.09
C VAL A 460 -32.14 -13.69 -4.32
N TYR A 461 -32.35 -13.79 -3.01
CA TYR A 461 -31.55 -14.65 -2.15
C TYR A 461 -32.27 -15.96 -1.95
N THR A 462 -31.61 -17.07 -2.27
CA THR A 462 -32.15 -18.42 -2.01
C THR A 462 -32.10 -18.79 -0.53
N PHE A 463 -31.27 -18.08 0.28
CA PHE A 463 -31.13 -18.22 1.74
C PHE A 463 -30.69 -16.91 2.43
#